data_AF-A0A844TM96-F1
#
_entry.id   AF-A0A844TM96-F1
#
_cell.length_a   1.000
_cell.length_b   1.000
_cell.length_c   1.000
_cell.angle_alpha   90.00
_cell.angle_beta   90.00
_cell.angle_gamma   90.00
#
_symmetry.space_group_name_H-M   'P 1'
#
loop_
_entity.id
_entity.type
_entity.pdbx_description
1 polymer ?
#
loop_
_entity_poly.entity_id
_entity_poly.type
_entity_poly.pdbx_seq_one_letter_code
_entity_poly.pdbx_strand_id
1 'polypeptide(L)'
;MKLSRRTILLGAGSLPFAVASLRTGAVAQPAATPSEVPPILFVHGNGDYDALWMTTLWRMESNGIARDRMAAINFTDPLARSDDKVEQANRSSTEDQRRELAAAIADLKRRTGAARVALVGSSRGGYAIRNVIRSGGAGDVSHAVLCGTPNHGVFATDEQPNNEFNGRGPFLRGLNEGESEVTPGVAFLTLRSDGMDKYAQADGRFIGKPGAPTGVTNEGPELKGATNLVLGALDHREVAFHPRAFREIYKFIAGREPDRIAIVPEQSVRLNGLVTGTPGGVATNRPVAGATVEIFRVDPETGERKGNAVHSAKTGADGRWGTAQVDPAWSLEFVLASPDAPTTHIYRSPFPRSSDVVHLRAARPFGPADKEAAAVVIMSRPRGYFGLPRDVVLFDGKEPADVKPGVPTDAAATLRLSAAEAGRNVVAQFGEERIVARAWPASENRIAVAELTY
;
A
#
# COMPACT_ATOMS: atom_id res chain seq x y z
N MET A 1 72.22 -36.97 -27.22
CA MET A 1 72.36 -37.40 -25.81
C MET A 1 71.51 -38.63 -25.58
N LYS A 2 72.13 -39.64 -24.95
CA LYS A 2 71.69 -40.93 -24.38
C LYS A 2 70.17 -41.24 -24.25
N LEU A 3 69.85 -42.50 -24.56
CA LEU A 3 68.57 -43.22 -24.39
C LEU A 3 68.21 -43.56 -22.93
N SER A 4 66.91 -43.70 -22.62
CA SER A 4 66.29 -44.74 -21.74
C SER A 4 64.75 -44.55 -21.75
N ARG A 5 63.88 -45.44 -22.26
CA ARG A 5 63.42 -46.81 -21.87
C ARG A 5 62.57 -46.93 -20.59
N ARG A 6 61.24 -46.86 -20.75
CA ARG A 6 60.20 -47.69 -20.06
C ARG A 6 58.87 -47.50 -20.83
N THR A 7 58.46 -48.38 -21.77
CA THR A 7 57.60 -49.58 -21.61
C THR A 7 56.38 -49.30 -20.71
N ILE A 8 55.10 -49.59 -20.99
CA ILE A 8 54.33 -50.58 -21.78
C ILE A 8 52.87 -50.00 -21.82
N LEU A 9 52.04 -50.01 -22.86
CA LEU A 9 51.05 -51.05 -23.26
C LEU A 9 50.19 -50.43 -24.38
N LEU A 10 50.16 -51.05 -25.57
CA LEU A 10 49.03 -51.85 -26.11
C LEU A 10 47.80 -51.00 -26.44
N GLY A 11 47.25 -50.95 -27.65
CA GLY A 11 47.37 -51.81 -28.83
C GLY A 11 46.03 -51.76 -29.58
N ALA A 12 46.07 -51.93 -30.91
CA ALA A 12 44.95 -52.02 -31.86
C ALA A 12 44.09 -50.74 -32.00
N GLY A 13 43.98 -50.08 -33.15
CA GLY A 13 44.03 -50.59 -34.52
C GLY A 13 42.62 -50.57 -35.10
N SER A 14 42.41 -49.72 -36.12
CA SER A 14 41.42 -49.78 -37.22
C SER A 14 40.64 -48.47 -37.45
N LEU A 15 40.83 -47.90 -38.65
CA LEU A 15 39.83 -47.12 -39.42
C LEU A 15 38.48 -47.86 -39.39
N PRO A 16 37.26 -47.24 -39.53
CA PRO A 16 36.88 -46.44 -40.71
C PRO A 16 35.71 -45.41 -40.52
N PHE A 17 35.20 -44.89 -41.64
CA PHE A 17 33.87 -44.30 -41.92
C PHE A 17 33.66 -42.79 -41.76
N ALA A 18 33.78 -42.10 -42.90
CA ALA A 18 33.08 -40.87 -43.18
C ALA A 18 31.57 -41.17 -43.38
N VAL A 19 30.74 -40.74 -42.42
CA VAL A 19 29.28 -40.66 -42.58
C VAL A 19 28.92 -39.20 -42.72
N ALA A 20 28.46 -38.82 -43.91
CA ALA A 20 27.86 -37.51 -44.14
C ALA A 20 26.55 -37.39 -43.35
N SER A 21 26.58 -36.70 -42.23
CA SER A 21 25.35 -36.27 -41.54
C SER A 21 24.77 -35.06 -42.26
N LEU A 22 23.65 -35.27 -42.95
CA LEU A 22 22.72 -34.21 -43.35
C LEU A 22 22.23 -33.51 -42.08
N ARG A 23 22.76 -32.31 -41.83
CA ARG A 23 22.22 -31.40 -40.80
C ARG A 23 20.89 -30.87 -41.31
N THR A 24 19.79 -31.46 -40.85
CA THR A 24 18.49 -30.80 -40.88
C THR A 24 18.61 -29.51 -40.08
N GLY A 25 18.42 -28.37 -40.74
CA GLY A 25 18.40 -27.08 -40.08
C GLY A 25 17.33 -27.08 -39.00
N ALA A 26 17.73 -26.92 -37.74
CA ALA A 26 16.80 -26.63 -36.67
C ALA A 26 16.12 -25.30 -37.02
N VAL A 27 14.82 -25.36 -37.30
CA VAL A 27 13.99 -24.17 -37.40
C VAL A 27 14.02 -23.52 -36.01
N ALA A 28 14.65 -22.35 -35.91
CA ALA A 28 14.61 -21.56 -34.69
C ALA A 28 13.13 -21.34 -34.33
N GLN A 29 12.70 -21.89 -33.20
CA GLN A 29 11.43 -21.47 -32.61
C GLN A 29 11.53 -19.95 -32.41
N PRO A 30 10.51 -19.17 -32.79
CA PRO A 30 10.48 -17.77 -32.41
C PRO A 30 10.61 -17.74 -30.90
N ALA A 31 11.62 -17.02 -30.38
CA ALA A 31 11.68 -16.73 -28.96
C ALA A 31 10.31 -16.19 -28.57
N ALA A 32 9.67 -16.79 -27.56
CA ALA A 32 8.43 -16.28 -27.04
C ALA A 32 8.67 -14.79 -26.76
N THR A 33 7.94 -13.91 -27.47
CA THR A 33 7.87 -12.50 -27.11
C THR A 33 7.61 -12.46 -25.60
N PRO A 34 8.41 -11.70 -24.81
CA PRO A 34 8.16 -11.59 -23.39
C PRO A 34 6.67 -11.32 -23.21
N SER A 35 5.96 -12.21 -22.50
CA SER A 35 4.53 -12.01 -22.30
C SER A 35 4.37 -10.66 -21.63
N GLU A 36 3.69 -9.74 -22.30
CA GLU A 36 3.50 -8.40 -21.78
C GLU A 36 2.84 -8.48 -20.40
N VAL A 37 3.40 -7.78 -19.41
CA VAL A 37 2.85 -7.77 -18.04
C VAL A 37 1.39 -7.32 -18.11
N PRO A 38 0.42 -8.08 -17.56
CA PRO A 38 -0.98 -7.70 -17.62
C PRO A 38 -1.19 -6.35 -16.92
N PRO A 39 -2.17 -5.53 -17.33
CA PRO A 39 -2.50 -4.31 -16.59
C PRO A 39 -2.80 -4.61 -15.13
N ILE A 40 -2.35 -3.75 -14.22
CA ILE A 40 -2.38 -3.99 -12.78
C ILE A 40 -3.37 -3.02 -12.13
N LEU A 41 -4.33 -3.55 -11.38
CA LEU A 41 -5.23 -2.78 -10.53
C LEU A 41 -4.90 -3.02 -9.05
N PHE A 42 -4.53 -1.95 -8.36
CA PHE A 42 -4.23 -1.96 -6.93
C PHE A 42 -5.48 -1.59 -6.11
N VAL A 43 -5.72 -2.33 -5.02
CA VAL A 43 -6.97 -2.31 -4.24
C VAL A 43 -6.64 -2.09 -2.76
N HIS A 44 -7.01 -0.93 -2.21
CA HIS A 44 -6.67 -0.57 -0.82
C HIS A 44 -7.56 -1.29 0.22
N GLY A 45 -7.15 -1.20 1.49
CA GLY A 45 -7.80 -1.83 2.64
C GLY A 45 -8.96 -1.05 3.25
N ASN A 46 -9.43 -1.55 4.39
CA ASN A 46 -10.55 -0.98 5.15
C ASN A 46 -10.20 0.41 5.69
N GLY A 47 -11.00 1.42 5.36
CA GLY A 47 -10.77 2.81 5.79
C GLY A 47 -9.59 3.53 5.11
N ASP A 48 -8.88 2.85 4.21
CA ASP A 48 -7.76 3.41 3.45
C ASP A 48 -8.24 4.06 2.13
N TYR A 49 -7.28 4.47 1.30
CA TYR A 49 -7.45 5.10 0.00
C TYR A 49 -6.31 4.68 -0.94
N ASP A 50 -6.47 4.94 -2.24
CA ASP A 50 -5.56 4.48 -3.29
C ASP A 50 -4.11 5.01 -3.19
N ALA A 51 -3.91 6.21 -2.63
CA ALA A 51 -2.60 6.83 -2.46
C ALA A 51 -1.59 6.00 -1.66
N LEU A 52 -2.06 5.05 -0.85
CA LEU A 52 -1.16 4.12 -0.14
C LEU A 52 -0.28 3.33 -1.15
N TRP A 53 -0.77 3.09 -2.37
CA TRP A 53 -0.03 2.43 -3.43
C TRP A 53 1.00 3.31 -4.16
N MET A 54 1.09 4.62 -3.85
CA MET A 54 1.93 5.56 -4.60
C MET A 54 3.38 5.10 -4.77
N THR A 55 4.03 4.61 -3.70
CA THR A 55 5.42 4.15 -3.79
C THR A 55 5.55 2.83 -4.58
N THR A 56 4.54 1.97 -4.53
CA THR A 56 4.46 0.75 -5.36
C THR A 56 4.31 1.11 -6.83
N LEU A 57 3.44 2.07 -7.18
CA LEU A 57 3.28 2.57 -8.55
C LEU A 57 4.60 3.11 -9.09
N TRP A 58 5.29 3.95 -8.33
CA TRP A 58 6.59 4.48 -8.72
C TRP A 58 7.66 3.41 -8.90
N ARG A 59 7.67 2.38 -8.05
CA ARG A 59 8.59 1.24 -8.20
C ARG A 59 8.26 0.42 -9.45
N MET A 60 6.98 0.22 -9.77
CA MET A 60 6.55 -0.44 -11.01
C MET A 60 7.00 0.34 -12.25
N GLU A 61 6.79 1.66 -12.28
CA GLU A 61 7.27 2.53 -13.36
C GLU A 61 8.79 2.50 -13.50
N SER A 62 9.50 2.50 -12.37
CA SER A 62 10.98 2.40 -12.32
C SER A 62 11.51 1.06 -12.85
N ASN A 63 10.63 0.07 -13.02
CA ASN A 63 10.91 -1.25 -13.58
C ASN A 63 10.22 -1.48 -14.94
N GLY A 64 9.79 -0.39 -15.61
CA GLY A 64 9.32 -0.43 -17.00
C GLY A 64 7.82 -0.73 -17.18
N ILE A 65 7.03 -0.76 -16.10
CA ILE A 65 5.57 -0.85 -16.24
C ILE A 65 5.01 0.52 -16.60
N ALA A 66 4.35 0.64 -17.75
CA ALA A 66 3.78 1.89 -18.21
C ALA A 66 2.64 2.36 -17.28
N ARG A 67 2.57 3.67 -17.00
CA ARG A 67 1.59 4.28 -16.09
C ARG A 67 0.15 3.98 -16.49
N ASP A 68 -0.16 4.04 -17.79
CA ASP A 68 -1.49 3.81 -18.35
C ASP A 68 -1.95 2.34 -18.26
N ARG A 69 -1.02 1.41 -17.99
CA ARG A 69 -1.33 0.01 -17.66
C ARG A 69 -1.56 -0.24 -16.18
N MET A 70 -1.47 0.79 -15.35
CA MET A 70 -1.72 0.69 -13.92
C MET A 70 -2.87 1.59 -13.50
N ALA A 71 -3.62 1.13 -12.50
CA ALA A 71 -4.59 1.94 -11.80
C ALA A 71 -4.64 1.53 -10.33
N ALA A 72 -5.07 2.42 -9.47
CA ALA A 72 -5.44 2.10 -8.11
C ALA A 72 -6.90 2.53 -7.92
N ILE A 73 -7.76 1.64 -7.40
CA ILE A 73 -9.15 1.96 -7.12
C ILE A 73 -9.24 2.72 -5.80
N ASN A 74 -10.02 3.79 -5.78
CA ASN A 74 -10.34 4.55 -4.59
C ASN A 74 -11.81 4.32 -4.22
N PHE A 75 -12.08 3.33 -3.35
CA PHE A 75 -13.46 2.98 -2.98
C PHE A 75 -14.14 4.14 -2.29
N THR A 76 -15.39 4.41 -2.68
CA THR A 76 -16.15 5.59 -2.23
C THR A 76 -16.27 5.65 -0.70
N ASP A 77 -16.75 4.57 -0.10
CA ASP A 77 -16.89 4.39 1.35
C ASP A 77 -16.01 3.22 1.79
N PRO A 78 -14.75 3.46 2.19
CA PRO A 78 -13.75 2.40 2.37
C PRO A 78 -13.96 1.56 3.64
N LEU A 79 -14.75 2.05 4.62
CA LEU A 79 -15.03 1.36 5.87
C LEU A 79 -16.17 0.35 5.73
N ALA A 80 -15.97 -0.85 6.28
CA ALA A 80 -16.99 -1.89 6.35
C ALA A 80 -18.10 -1.55 7.35
N ARG A 81 -19.31 -2.00 7.03
CA ARG A 81 -20.45 -2.02 7.96
C ARG A 81 -20.15 -2.97 9.14
N SER A 82 -20.71 -2.67 10.32
CA SER A 82 -20.59 -3.57 11.48
C SER A 82 -21.35 -4.88 11.30
N ASP A 83 -22.46 -4.83 10.57
CA ASP A 83 -23.21 -5.98 10.05
C ASP A 83 -23.41 -5.72 8.55
N ASP A 84 -22.90 -6.61 7.69
CA ASP A 84 -22.89 -6.40 6.24
C ASP A 84 -24.28 -6.16 5.64
N LYS A 85 -25.32 -6.72 6.28
CA LYS A 85 -26.72 -6.68 5.84
C LYS A 85 -27.47 -5.43 6.32
N VAL A 86 -26.91 -4.69 7.27
CA VAL A 86 -27.56 -3.51 7.85
C VAL A 86 -26.89 -2.27 7.27
N GLU A 87 -27.66 -1.44 6.59
CA GLU A 87 -27.16 -0.17 6.07
C GLU A 87 -26.55 0.69 7.19
N GLN A 88 -25.40 1.27 6.91
CA GLN A 88 -24.70 2.16 7.82
C GLN A 88 -24.12 3.31 7.02
N ALA A 89 -24.45 4.54 7.41
CA ALA A 89 -24.02 5.74 6.69
C ALA A 89 -22.48 5.79 6.55
N ASN A 90 -22.01 6.21 5.37
CA ASN A 90 -20.60 6.37 5.04
C ASN A 90 -19.78 5.05 5.12
N ARG A 91 -20.44 3.90 4.98
CA ARG A 91 -19.83 2.57 5.00
C ARG A 91 -20.38 1.66 3.92
N SER A 92 -19.53 0.78 3.40
CA SER A 92 -19.86 -0.14 2.31
C SER A 92 -20.04 -1.58 2.79
N SER A 93 -20.98 -2.28 2.15
CA SER A 93 -21.07 -3.73 2.24
C SER A 93 -20.03 -4.44 1.36
N THR A 94 -19.92 -5.76 1.52
CA THR A 94 -19.16 -6.64 0.63
C THR A 94 -19.64 -6.56 -0.83
N GLU A 95 -20.94 -6.35 -1.04
CA GLU A 95 -21.56 -6.21 -2.35
C GLU A 95 -21.24 -4.85 -3.01
N ASP A 96 -21.23 -3.77 -2.22
CA ASP A 96 -20.83 -2.44 -2.70
C ASP A 96 -19.38 -2.43 -3.20
N GLN A 97 -18.47 -2.99 -2.40
CA GLN A 97 -17.05 -3.15 -2.78
C GLN A 97 -16.89 -4.03 -4.03
N ARG A 98 -17.62 -5.14 -4.13
CA ARG A 98 -17.58 -6.02 -5.31
C ARG A 98 -17.99 -5.29 -6.58
N ARG A 99 -19.07 -4.50 -6.50
CA ARG A 99 -19.59 -3.72 -7.64
C ARG A 99 -18.61 -2.63 -8.08
N GLU A 100 -18.05 -1.87 -7.14
CA GLU A 100 -17.05 -0.82 -7.46
C GLU A 100 -15.78 -1.44 -8.08
N LEU A 101 -15.29 -2.57 -7.54
CA LEU A 101 -14.12 -3.25 -8.08
C LEU A 101 -14.38 -3.82 -9.48
N ALA A 102 -15.53 -4.45 -9.72
CA ALA A 102 -15.89 -4.96 -11.03
C ALA A 102 -15.94 -3.85 -12.10
N ALA A 103 -16.46 -2.67 -11.74
CA ALA A 103 -16.45 -1.50 -12.62
C ALA A 103 -15.03 -1.01 -12.93
N ALA A 104 -14.14 -0.96 -11.94
CA ALA A 104 -12.74 -0.58 -12.15
C ALA A 104 -11.96 -1.58 -13.02
N ILE A 105 -12.22 -2.88 -12.86
CA ILE A 105 -11.66 -3.93 -13.73
C ILE A 105 -12.10 -3.71 -15.18
N ALA A 106 -13.41 -3.51 -15.41
CA ALA A 106 -13.94 -3.28 -16.74
C ALA A 106 -13.38 -2.02 -17.39
N ASP A 107 -13.23 -0.93 -16.62
CA ASP A 107 -12.61 0.31 -17.10
C ASP A 107 -11.13 0.12 -17.48
N LEU A 108 -10.33 -0.55 -16.62
CA LEU A 108 -8.92 -0.79 -16.93
C LEU A 108 -8.75 -1.67 -18.17
N LYS A 109 -9.54 -2.74 -18.30
CA LYS A 109 -9.57 -3.58 -19.51
C LYS A 109 -9.93 -2.77 -20.75
N ARG A 110 -10.94 -1.91 -20.66
CA ARG A 110 -11.35 -1.05 -21.78
C ARG A 110 -10.25 -0.08 -22.20
N ARG A 111 -9.58 0.59 -21.23
CA ARG A 111 -8.51 1.56 -21.51
C ARG A 111 -7.28 0.92 -22.14
N THR A 112 -6.96 -0.30 -21.73
CA THR A 112 -5.72 -0.99 -22.14
C THR A 112 -5.92 -1.98 -23.29
N GLY A 113 -7.16 -2.37 -23.60
CA GLY A 113 -7.49 -3.43 -24.55
C GLY A 113 -7.16 -4.85 -24.05
N ALA A 114 -6.72 -5.01 -22.80
CA ALA A 114 -6.34 -6.31 -22.27
C ALA A 114 -7.55 -7.19 -21.93
N ALA A 115 -7.44 -8.49 -22.22
CA ALA A 115 -8.46 -9.47 -21.89
C ALA A 115 -8.56 -9.76 -20.38
N ARG A 116 -7.44 -9.66 -19.65
CA ARG A 116 -7.35 -9.91 -18.21
C ARG A 116 -6.46 -8.88 -17.53
N VAL A 117 -6.69 -8.66 -16.25
CA VAL A 117 -5.88 -7.79 -15.38
C VAL A 117 -5.21 -8.59 -14.26
N ALA A 118 -4.16 -8.06 -13.65
CA ALA A 118 -3.67 -8.51 -12.36
C ALA A 118 -4.25 -7.64 -11.25
N LEU A 119 -4.68 -8.25 -10.15
CA LEU A 119 -5.24 -7.56 -8.99
C LEU A 119 -4.30 -7.70 -7.79
N VAL A 120 -4.03 -6.59 -7.12
CA VAL A 120 -3.18 -6.55 -5.91
C VAL A 120 -3.97 -5.87 -4.81
N GLY A 121 -4.32 -6.61 -3.76
CA GLY A 121 -5.16 -6.12 -2.67
C GLY A 121 -4.43 -6.11 -1.34
N SER A 122 -4.58 -5.02 -0.58
CA SER A 122 -4.15 -4.96 0.82
C SER A 122 -5.35 -5.17 1.75
N SER A 123 -5.20 -5.97 2.81
CA SER A 123 -6.22 -6.10 3.86
C SER A 123 -7.60 -6.43 3.28
N ARG A 124 -8.66 -5.69 3.67
CA ARG A 124 -10.03 -5.80 3.12
C ARG A 124 -10.10 -5.76 1.58
N GLY A 125 -9.18 -5.07 0.89
CA GLY A 125 -9.14 -5.06 -0.57
C GLY A 125 -8.99 -6.46 -1.18
N GLY A 126 -8.35 -7.38 -0.46
CA GLY A 126 -8.29 -8.79 -0.85
C GLY A 126 -9.64 -9.51 -0.79
N TYR A 127 -10.55 -9.13 0.12
CA TYR A 127 -11.91 -9.66 0.13
C TYR A 127 -12.67 -9.25 -1.13
N ALA A 128 -12.56 -7.98 -1.55
CA ALA A 128 -13.19 -7.50 -2.77
C ALA A 128 -12.70 -8.29 -4.00
N ILE A 129 -11.38 -8.51 -4.09
CA ILE A 129 -10.76 -9.32 -5.16
C ILE A 129 -11.33 -10.74 -5.16
N ARG A 130 -11.27 -11.43 -4.01
CA ARG A 130 -11.77 -12.80 -3.90
C ARG A 130 -13.27 -12.89 -4.21
N ASN A 131 -14.05 -11.90 -3.78
CA ASN A 131 -15.49 -11.85 -4.01
C ASN A 131 -15.82 -11.68 -5.50
N VAL A 132 -15.14 -10.78 -6.21
CA VAL A 132 -15.29 -10.63 -7.67
C VAL A 132 -14.96 -11.94 -8.39
N ILE A 133 -13.82 -12.56 -8.06
CA ILE A 133 -13.37 -13.80 -8.69
C ILE A 133 -14.37 -14.93 -8.46
N ARG A 134 -14.83 -15.12 -7.21
CA ARG A 134 -15.76 -16.20 -6.84
C ARG A 134 -17.16 -15.99 -7.42
N SER A 135 -17.56 -14.74 -7.63
CA SER A 135 -18.85 -14.35 -8.21
C SER A 135 -18.83 -14.28 -9.75
N GLY A 136 -17.97 -15.08 -10.41
CA GLY A 136 -17.91 -15.23 -11.86
C GLY A 136 -16.91 -14.32 -12.59
N GLY A 137 -16.17 -13.47 -11.86
CA GLY A 137 -15.16 -12.57 -12.45
C GLY A 137 -13.81 -13.22 -12.76
N ALA A 138 -13.62 -14.52 -12.49
CA ALA A 138 -12.34 -15.21 -12.67
C ALA A 138 -11.79 -15.10 -14.10
N GLY A 139 -12.66 -15.09 -15.11
CA GLY A 139 -12.27 -14.94 -16.52
C GLY A 139 -11.52 -13.64 -16.81
N ASP A 140 -11.76 -12.58 -16.03
CA ASP A 140 -11.16 -11.26 -16.20
C ASP A 140 -9.84 -11.06 -15.45
N VAL A 141 -9.42 -12.03 -14.62
CA VAL A 141 -8.31 -11.85 -13.67
C VAL A 141 -7.20 -12.86 -13.88
N SER A 142 -6.02 -12.42 -14.32
CA SER A 142 -4.85 -13.29 -14.50
C SER A 142 -4.17 -13.68 -13.19
N HIS A 143 -3.98 -12.70 -12.30
CA HIS A 143 -3.27 -12.83 -11.03
C HIS A 143 -4.07 -12.16 -9.92
N ALA A 144 -4.04 -12.76 -8.72
CA ALA A 144 -4.59 -12.19 -7.49
C ALA A 144 -3.51 -12.25 -6.40
N VAL A 145 -2.99 -11.08 -6.03
CA VAL A 145 -2.00 -10.93 -4.95
C VAL A 145 -2.68 -10.33 -3.73
N LEU A 146 -2.66 -11.05 -2.61
CA LEU A 146 -3.39 -10.73 -1.39
C LEU A 146 -2.40 -10.44 -0.25
N CYS A 147 -2.27 -9.18 0.12
CA CYS A 147 -1.28 -8.68 1.06
C CYS A 147 -1.93 -8.42 2.42
N GLY A 148 -1.62 -9.24 3.42
CA GLY A 148 -2.21 -9.12 4.76
C GLY A 148 -3.72 -9.26 4.77
N THR A 149 -4.32 -9.84 3.73
CA THR A 149 -5.76 -10.06 3.66
C THR A 149 -6.15 -11.03 4.77
N PRO A 150 -7.09 -10.69 5.67
CA PRO A 150 -7.51 -11.58 6.75
C PRO A 150 -8.37 -12.73 6.20
N ASN A 151 -7.82 -13.61 5.36
CA ASN A 151 -8.56 -14.60 4.58
C ASN A 151 -9.39 -15.58 5.43
N HIS A 152 -9.01 -15.78 6.69
CA HIS A 152 -9.73 -16.57 7.68
C HIS A 152 -10.38 -15.73 8.80
N GLY A 153 -10.52 -14.43 8.56
CA GLY A 153 -11.09 -13.45 9.49
C GLY A 153 -10.02 -12.73 10.31
N VAL A 154 -10.47 -11.66 10.98
CA VAL A 154 -9.75 -11.01 12.09
C VAL A 154 -10.09 -11.72 13.40
N PHE A 155 -11.26 -12.35 13.43
CA PHE A 155 -11.72 -13.29 14.45
C PHE A 155 -12.60 -14.34 13.77
N ALA A 156 -12.84 -15.46 14.43
CA ALA A 156 -13.60 -16.60 13.94
C ALA A 156 -14.42 -17.17 15.11
N THR A 157 -15.53 -16.50 15.44
CA THR A 157 -16.41 -16.86 16.58
C THR A 157 -17.87 -16.94 16.15
N ASP A 158 -18.76 -17.45 17.01
CA ASP A 158 -20.21 -17.48 16.74
C ASP A 158 -20.89 -16.12 16.96
N GLU A 159 -20.15 -15.12 17.45
CA GLU A 159 -20.63 -13.75 17.61
C GLU A 159 -20.55 -12.95 16.31
N GLN A 160 -21.45 -11.98 16.11
CA GLN A 160 -21.45 -11.10 14.94
C GLN A 160 -21.37 -11.88 13.60
N PRO A 161 -22.27 -12.82 13.33
CA PRO A 161 -22.14 -13.73 12.19
C PRO A 161 -22.17 -13.02 10.83
N ASN A 162 -22.76 -11.82 10.73
CA ASN A 162 -22.79 -11.03 9.49
C ASN A 162 -21.65 -10.00 9.39
N ASN A 163 -20.71 -9.96 10.33
CA ASN A 163 -19.53 -9.12 10.19
C ASN A 163 -18.60 -9.76 9.14
N GLU A 164 -18.23 -9.02 8.08
CA GLU A 164 -17.38 -9.54 7.00
C GLU A 164 -15.97 -9.96 7.46
N PHE A 165 -15.53 -9.51 8.65
CA PHE A 165 -14.26 -9.93 9.25
C PHE A 165 -14.36 -11.19 10.12
N ASN A 166 -15.54 -11.78 10.27
CA ASN A 166 -15.72 -13.01 11.02
C ASN A 166 -15.47 -14.25 10.13
N GLY A 167 -14.40 -15.00 10.40
CA GLY A 167 -14.04 -16.23 9.67
C GLY A 167 -15.10 -17.33 9.71
N ARG A 168 -15.99 -17.33 10.73
CA ARG A 168 -17.14 -18.25 10.83
C ARG A 168 -18.41 -17.68 10.19
N GLY A 169 -18.37 -16.42 9.75
CA GLY A 169 -19.47 -15.77 9.04
C GLY A 169 -19.75 -16.41 7.67
N PRO A 170 -20.94 -16.22 7.09
CA PRO A 170 -21.31 -16.80 5.81
C PRO A 170 -20.43 -16.26 4.66
N PHE A 171 -19.98 -15.01 4.74
CA PHE A 171 -19.15 -14.39 3.70
C PHE A 171 -17.81 -15.13 3.53
N LEU A 172 -16.99 -15.21 4.59
CA LEU A 172 -15.67 -15.85 4.51
C LEU A 172 -15.77 -17.36 4.33
N ARG A 173 -16.76 -18.03 4.95
CA ARG A 173 -17.01 -19.46 4.66
C ARG A 173 -17.31 -19.70 3.18
N GLY A 174 -18.11 -18.83 2.55
CA GLY A 174 -18.40 -18.92 1.11
C GLY A 174 -17.17 -18.68 0.24
N LEU A 175 -16.27 -17.77 0.63
CA LEU A 175 -15.01 -17.57 -0.11
C LEU A 175 -14.02 -18.74 0.06
N ASN A 176 -14.04 -19.41 1.20
CA ASN A 176 -13.12 -20.49 1.56
C ASN A 176 -13.69 -21.90 1.27
N GLU A 177 -14.89 -22.01 0.71
CA GLU A 177 -15.52 -23.30 0.45
C GLU A 177 -14.82 -24.11 -0.65
N GLY A 178 -14.86 -25.44 -0.51
CA GLY A 178 -14.35 -26.40 -1.50
C GLY A 178 -13.00 -27.02 -1.12
N GLU A 179 -12.46 -27.84 -2.02
CA GLU A 179 -11.17 -28.52 -1.78
C GLU A 179 -9.97 -27.55 -1.82
N SER A 180 -10.12 -26.42 -2.50
CA SER A 180 -9.16 -25.32 -2.58
C SER A 180 -9.87 -23.99 -2.36
N GLU A 181 -9.18 -23.06 -1.71
CA GLU A 181 -9.71 -21.73 -1.36
C GLU A 181 -9.45 -20.69 -2.48
N VAL A 182 -8.84 -21.13 -3.58
CA VAL A 182 -8.58 -20.31 -4.77
C VAL A 182 -9.38 -20.83 -5.96
N THR A 183 -9.70 -19.92 -6.88
CA THR A 183 -10.45 -20.27 -8.10
C THR A 183 -9.51 -20.70 -9.21
N PRO A 184 -9.73 -21.88 -9.85
CA PRO A 184 -8.92 -22.32 -10.98
C PRO A 184 -8.84 -21.30 -12.12
N GLY A 185 -7.68 -21.24 -12.78
CA GLY A 185 -7.44 -20.31 -13.90
C GLY A 185 -6.96 -18.91 -13.49
N VAL A 186 -6.87 -18.62 -12.19
CA VAL A 186 -6.24 -17.40 -11.65
C VAL A 186 -5.02 -17.81 -10.82
N ALA A 187 -3.89 -17.14 -11.02
CA ALA A 187 -2.70 -17.36 -10.19
C ALA A 187 -2.83 -16.59 -8.88
N PHE A 188 -2.78 -17.28 -7.73
CA PHE A 188 -2.91 -16.65 -6.41
C PHE A 188 -1.59 -16.62 -5.64
N LEU A 189 -1.31 -15.45 -5.06
CA LEU A 189 -0.22 -15.22 -4.11
C LEU A 189 -0.80 -14.59 -2.83
N THR A 190 -0.41 -15.09 -1.67
CA THR A 190 -0.61 -14.38 -0.40
C THR A 190 0.73 -13.92 0.17
N LEU A 191 0.76 -12.70 0.69
CA LEU A 191 1.89 -12.14 1.41
C LEU A 191 1.45 -11.88 2.85
N ARG A 192 2.16 -12.48 3.81
CA ARG A 192 1.84 -12.32 5.23
C ARG A 192 3.04 -11.92 6.07
N SER A 193 2.72 -11.43 7.26
CA SER A 193 3.68 -11.10 8.29
C SER A 193 4.15 -12.36 9.02
N ASP A 194 5.37 -12.29 9.55
CA ASP A 194 5.86 -13.20 10.59
C ASP A 194 5.47 -12.66 11.97
N GLY A 195 4.16 -12.66 12.27
CA GLY A 195 3.63 -12.37 13.60
C GLY A 195 3.43 -10.89 14.00
N MET A 196 3.71 -9.93 13.11
CA MET A 196 3.53 -8.49 13.35
C MET A 196 2.28 -7.89 12.71
N ASP A 197 1.39 -8.72 12.17
CA ASP A 197 0.08 -8.28 11.68
C ASP A 197 -0.93 -8.28 12.84
N LYS A 198 -1.38 -7.10 13.28
CA LYS A 198 -2.33 -6.93 14.39
C LYS A 198 -3.69 -7.60 14.17
N TYR A 199 -4.05 -7.91 12.93
CA TYR A 199 -5.31 -8.54 12.57
C TYR A 199 -5.20 -10.06 12.37
N ALA A 200 -3.99 -10.62 12.44
CA ALA A 200 -3.74 -12.05 12.42
C ALA A 200 -3.09 -12.47 13.75
N GLN A 201 -3.84 -12.34 14.85
CA GLN A 201 -3.36 -12.57 16.22
C GLN A 201 -4.30 -13.51 16.96
N ALA A 202 -3.76 -14.44 17.75
CA ALA A 202 -4.57 -15.38 18.54
C ALA A 202 -5.31 -14.70 19.70
N ASP A 203 -4.76 -13.61 20.23
CA ASP A 203 -5.35 -12.84 21.34
C ASP A 203 -6.14 -11.63 20.82
N GLY A 204 -7.34 -11.43 21.36
CA GLY A 204 -8.28 -10.41 20.93
C GLY A 204 -7.96 -8.98 21.37
N ARG A 205 -6.79 -8.68 21.94
CA ARG A 205 -6.43 -7.32 22.40
C ARG A 205 -6.59 -6.25 21.31
N PHE A 206 -6.28 -6.56 20.06
CA PHE A 206 -6.35 -5.61 18.93
C PHE A 206 -7.76 -5.42 18.37
N ILE A 207 -8.73 -6.21 18.85
CA ILE A 207 -10.16 -6.05 18.59
C ILE A 207 -10.94 -5.67 19.87
N GLY A 208 -10.24 -5.17 20.89
CA GLY A 208 -10.85 -4.69 22.13
C GLY A 208 -11.28 -5.78 23.11
N LYS A 209 -10.82 -7.02 22.94
CA LYS A 209 -11.12 -8.17 23.81
C LYS A 209 -9.82 -8.86 24.29
N PRO A 210 -8.97 -8.18 25.09
CA PRO A 210 -7.72 -8.77 25.57
C PRO A 210 -7.96 -10.05 26.36
N GLY A 211 -7.15 -11.08 26.12
CA GLY A 211 -7.27 -12.40 26.74
C GLY A 211 -8.32 -13.32 26.11
N ALA A 212 -9.23 -12.80 25.28
CA ALA A 212 -10.19 -13.63 24.56
C ALA A 212 -9.54 -14.21 23.29
N PRO A 213 -9.71 -15.51 22.99
CA PRO A 213 -9.22 -16.08 21.74
C PRO A 213 -9.99 -15.50 20.55
N THR A 214 -9.26 -15.08 19.52
CA THR A 214 -9.86 -14.65 18.25
C THR A 214 -10.30 -15.83 17.40
N GLY A 215 -9.70 -17.01 17.58
CA GLY A 215 -9.90 -18.17 16.70
C GLY A 215 -9.11 -18.10 15.39
N VAL A 216 -8.18 -17.14 15.26
CA VAL A 216 -7.27 -17.01 14.12
C VAL A 216 -5.81 -17.08 14.57
N THR A 217 -4.89 -17.38 13.65
CA THR A 217 -3.44 -17.43 13.91
C THR A 217 -2.68 -16.50 12.96
N ASN A 218 -1.35 -16.42 13.11
CA ASN A 218 -0.48 -15.63 12.23
C ASN A 218 -0.55 -16.12 10.75
N GLU A 219 -0.92 -17.37 10.53
CA GLU A 219 -1.13 -18.00 9.22
C GLU A 219 -2.51 -17.69 8.63
N GLY A 220 -3.40 -17.01 9.36
CA GLY A 220 -4.76 -16.67 8.89
C GLY A 220 -4.85 -15.99 7.52
N PRO A 221 -3.86 -15.21 7.06
CA PRO A 221 -3.82 -14.69 5.70
C PRO A 221 -3.49 -15.69 4.59
N GLU A 222 -2.98 -16.88 4.90
CA GLU A 222 -2.67 -17.90 3.88
C GLU A 222 -3.94 -18.45 3.23
N LEU A 223 -3.80 -19.00 2.02
CA LEU A 223 -4.87 -19.72 1.30
C LEU A 223 -4.39 -21.08 0.82
N LYS A 224 -5.19 -22.11 1.03
CA LYS A 224 -4.98 -23.44 0.48
C LYS A 224 -5.12 -23.42 -1.05
N GLY A 225 -4.02 -23.71 -1.73
CA GLY A 225 -3.92 -23.72 -3.20
C GLY A 225 -3.31 -22.45 -3.79
N ALA A 226 -3.03 -21.43 -2.97
CA ALA A 226 -2.19 -20.30 -3.36
C ALA A 226 -0.70 -20.59 -3.15
N THR A 227 0.15 -19.77 -3.77
CA THR A 227 1.51 -19.57 -3.25
C THR A 227 1.42 -18.69 -2.01
N ASN A 228 1.93 -19.12 -0.86
CA ASN A 228 1.91 -18.34 0.38
C ASN A 228 3.34 -17.97 0.78
N LEU A 229 3.64 -16.67 0.92
CA LEU A 229 4.97 -16.17 1.30
C LEU A 229 4.92 -15.35 2.60
N VAL A 230 5.94 -15.55 3.44
CA VAL A 230 6.14 -14.81 4.68
C VAL A 230 7.23 -13.75 4.45
N LEU A 231 6.95 -12.49 4.80
CA LEU A 231 7.87 -11.36 4.53
C LEU A 231 8.70 -10.93 5.75
N GLY A 232 8.80 -11.79 6.78
CA GLY A 232 9.44 -11.49 8.05
C GLY A 232 8.62 -10.51 8.90
N ALA A 233 9.28 -9.79 9.80
CA ALA A 233 8.66 -8.90 10.79
C ALA A 233 8.11 -7.58 10.20
N LEU A 234 7.36 -7.65 9.10
CA LEU A 234 6.58 -6.54 8.54
C LEU A 234 5.21 -6.45 9.22
N ASP A 235 4.71 -5.25 9.44
CA ASP A 235 3.35 -5.04 9.95
C ASP A 235 2.27 -5.30 8.88
N HIS A 236 1.00 -5.25 9.31
CA HIS A 236 -0.16 -5.50 8.46
C HIS A 236 -0.23 -4.65 7.18
N ARG A 237 0.22 -3.39 7.22
CA ARG A 237 0.25 -2.53 6.03
C ARG A 237 1.52 -2.75 5.22
N GLU A 238 2.64 -2.95 5.90
CA GLU A 238 3.92 -3.18 5.24
C GLU A 238 3.95 -4.42 4.34
N VAL A 239 3.19 -5.47 4.65
CA VAL A 239 3.08 -6.64 3.76
C VAL A 239 2.45 -6.33 2.39
N ALA A 240 1.91 -5.12 2.20
CA ALA A 240 1.45 -4.58 0.92
C ALA A 240 2.38 -3.50 0.34
N PHE A 241 2.88 -2.60 1.19
CA PHE A 241 3.49 -1.34 0.72
C PHE A 241 5.02 -1.29 0.90
N HIS A 242 5.62 -2.23 1.62
CA HIS A 242 7.06 -2.27 1.86
C HIS A 242 7.84 -2.68 0.59
N PRO A 243 9.10 -2.22 0.39
CA PRO A 243 9.99 -2.66 -0.68
C PRO A 243 10.05 -4.18 -0.92
N ARG A 244 10.08 -4.97 0.17
CA ARG A 244 10.02 -6.44 0.14
C ARG A 244 8.71 -6.96 -0.48
N ALA A 245 7.57 -6.37 -0.13
CA ALA A 245 6.28 -6.74 -0.73
C ALA A 245 6.25 -6.39 -2.22
N PHE A 246 6.73 -5.20 -2.60
CA PHE A 246 6.86 -4.80 -4.00
C PHE A 246 7.63 -5.83 -4.83
N ARG A 247 8.77 -6.32 -4.33
CA ARG A 247 9.57 -7.34 -5.04
C ARG A 247 8.74 -8.57 -5.37
N GLU A 248 8.05 -9.15 -4.38
CA GLU A 248 7.28 -10.37 -4.58
C GLU A 248 6.04 -10.14 -5.47
N ILE A 249 5.36 -9.00 -5.31
CA ILE A 249 4.24 -8.60 -6.19
C ILE A 249 4.72 -8.52 -7.64
N TYR A 250 5.81 -7.79 -7.90
CA TYR A 250 6.37 -7.62 -9.23
C TYR A 250 6.79 -8.97 -9.81
N LYS A 251 7.55 -9.76 -9.05
CA LYS A 251 8.05 -11.06 -9.49
C LYS A 251 6.93 -12.01 -9.86
N PHE A 252 5.87 -12.05 -9.07
CA PHE A 252 4.74 -12.92 -9.31
C PHE A 252 3.97 -12.55 -10.59
N ILE A 253 3.73 -11.26 -10.81
CA ILE A 253 2.94 -10.79 -11.97
C ILE A 253 3.79 -10.78 -13.25
N ALA A 254 5.04 -10.35 -13.18
CA ALA A 254 5.92 -10.20 -14.34
C ALA A 254 6.72 -11.49 -14.67
N GLY A 255 6.73 -12.48 -13.78
CA GLY A 255 7.47 -13.73 -13.96
C GLY A 255 9.00 -13.58 -13.86
N ARG A 256 9.51 -12.43 -13.40
CA ARG A 256 10.95 -12.12 -13.28
C ARG A 256 11.20 -11.15 -12.13
N GLU A 257 12.43 -11.15 -11.60
CA GLU A 257 12.83 -10.15 -10.59
C GLU A 257 12.71 -8.71 -11.14
N PRO A 258 12.38 -7.73 -10.29
CA PRO A 258 12.54 -6.33 -10.65
C PRO A 258 14.02 -6.00 -10.81
N ASP A 259 14.35 -5.13 -11.77
CA ASP A 259 15.72 -4.65 -11.98
C ASP A 259 16.20 -3.79 -10.82
N ARG A 260 15.27 -3.17 -10.07
CA ARG A 260 15.56 -2.33 -8.90
C ARG A 260 14.42 -2.24 -7.91
N ILE A 261 14.76 -2.00 -6.65
CA ILE A 261 13.83 -1.65 -5.57
C ILE A 261 13.68 -0.13 -5.41
N ALA A 262 14.75 0.61 -5.72
CA ALA A 262 14.77 2.07 -5.65
C ALA A 262 13.83 2.70 -6.68
N ILE A 263 13.23 3.82 -6.30
CA ILE A 263 12.40 4.64 -7.21
C ILE A 263 13.33 5.55 -8.01
N VAL A 264 13.26 5.47 -9.34
CA VAL A 264 14.06 6.31 -10.24
C VAL A 264 13.36 7.64 -10.43
N PRO A 265 14.01 8.78 -10.12
CA PRO A 265 13.39 10.08 -10.29
C PRO A 265 13.09 10.43 -11.76
N GLU A 266 11.98 11.12 -11.98
CA GLU A 266 11.66 11.83 -13.23
C GLU A 266 12.29 13.22 -13.20
N GLN A 267 12.62 13.77 -14.37
CA GLN A 267 13.18 15.14 -14.45
C GLN A 267 12.15 16.23 -14.11
N SER A 268 10.88 15.97 -14.37
CA SER A 268 9.78 16.90 -14.10
C SER A 268 8.66 16.14 -13.42
N VAL A 269 8.24 16.62 -12.25
CA VAL A 269 7.22 15.95 -11.44
C VAL A 269 5.94 16.76 -11.44
N ARG A 270 4.84 16.08 -11.77
CA ARG A 270 3.47 16.60 -11.72
C ARG A 270 2.69 15.86 -10.65
N LEU A 271 2.17 16.61 -9.68
CA LEU A 271 1.39 16.05 -8.57
C LEU A 271 -0.08 16.45 -8.71
N ASN A 272 -0.95 15.48 -8.49
CA ASN A 272 -2.39 15.65 -8.47
C ASN A 272 -3.02 14.67 -7.47
N GLY A 273 -4.26 14.96 -7.08
CA GLY A 273 -5.03 14.09 -6.22
C GLY A 273 -6.33 14.75 -5.78
N LEU A 274 -6.98 14.11 -4.80
CA LEU A 274 -8.27 14.51 -4.26
C LEU A 274 -8.11 15.11 -2.87
N VAL A 275 -8.92 16.11 -2.55
CA VAL A 275 -9.26 16.43 -1.17
C VAL A 275 -10.45 15.58 -0.77
N THR A 276 -10.31 14.80 0.32
CA THR A 276 -11.38 13.94 0.86
C THR A 276 -11.69 14.27 2.31
N GLY A 277 -12.88 13.91 2.78
CA GLY A 277 -13.40 14.29 4.08
C GLY A 277 -13.55 13.13 5.08
N THR A 278 -13.88 13.49 6.32
CA THR A 278 -14.23 12.56 7.41
C THR A 278 -15.58 12.92 8.03
N PRO A 279 -16.68 12.94 7.26
CA PRO A 279 -17.99 13.37 7.76
C PRO A 279 -18.41 12.57 8.99
N GLY A 280 -18.73 13.27 10.09
CA GLY A 280 -19.06 12.64 11.37
C GLY A 280 -17.92 11.81 11.97
N GLY A 281 -16.67 12.08 11.60
CA GLY A 281 -15.49 11.32 12.03
C GLY A 281 -15.28 10.00 11.27
N VAL A 282 -16.11 9.70 10.26
CA VAL A 282 -16.00 8.49 9.45
C VAL A 282 -15.21 8.78 8.18
N ALA A 283 -14.10 8.07 7.96
CA ALA A 283 -13.30 8.24 6.76
C ALA A 283 -14.07 7.83 5.50
N THR A 284 -14.21 8.76 4.55
CA THR A 284 -14.72 8.49 3.21
C THR A 284 -13.69 8.97 2.17
N ASN A 285 -13.72 8.37 0.99
CA ASN A 285 -12.90 8.84 -0.13
C ASN A 285 -13.71 9.74 -1.08
N ARG A 286 -14.83 10.29 -0.58
CA ARG A 286 -15.68 11.21 -1.30
C ARG A 286 -14.99 12.58 -1.44
N PRO A 287 -15.12 13.23 -2.60
CA PRO A 287 -14.50 14.52 -2.84
C PRO A 287 -15.09 15.61 -1.95
N VAL A 288 -14.26 16.55 -1.52
CA VAL A 288 -14.67 17.76 -0.81
C VAL A 288 -14.55 18.96 -1.74
N ALA A 289 -15.66 19.65 -1.98
CA ALA A 289 -15.69 20.89 -2.74
C ALA A 289 -15.35 22.10 -1.87
N GLY A 290 -14.73 23.11 -2.49
CA GLY A 290 -14.45 24.39 -1.85
C GLY A 290 -13.27 24.40 -0.88
N ALA A 291 -12.54 23.30 -0.75
CA ALA A 291 -11.29 23.26 0.00
C ALA A 291 -10.20 24.03 -0.75
N THR A 292 -9.33 24.74 -0.04
CA THR A 292 -8.17 25.41 -0.64
C THR A 292 -6.90 24.62 -0.33
N VAL A 293 -6.05 24.49 -1.35
CA VAL A 293 -4.75 23.82 -1.27
C VAL A 293 -3.69 24.79 -1.76
N GLU A 294 -2.72 25.09 -0.90
CA GLU A 294 -1.50 25.80 -1.27
C GLU A 294 -0.30 24.89 -1.05
N ILE A 295 0.66 24.90 -1.97
CA ILE A 295 1.87 24.08 -1.87
C ILE A 295 3.07 25.00 -1.84
N PHE A 296 3.95 24.79 -0.87
CA PHE A 296 5.18 25.53 -0.70
C PHE A 296 6.37 24.58 -0.78
N ARG A 297 7.45 25.03 -1.43
CA ARG A 297 8.77 24.44 -1.21
C ARG A 297 9.24 24.82 0.19
N VAL A 298 9.78 23.87 0.94
CA VAL A 298 10.37 24.13 2.26
C VAL A 298 11.84 23.72 2.31
N ASP A 299 12.57 24.31 3.26
CA ASP A 299 13.90 23.84 3.63
C ASP A 299 13.79 22.47 4.33
N PRO A 300 14.55 21.44 3.92
CA PRO A 300 14.48 20.12 4.54
C PRO A 300 15.02 20.08 5.97
N GLU A 301 15.87 21.03 6.37
CA GLU A 301 16.48 21.10 7.70
C GLU A 301 15.68 21.95 8.69
N THR A 302 15.00 22.98 8.20
CA THR A 302 14.23 23.90 9.06
C THR A 302 12.72 23.80 8.87
N GLY A 303 12.22 23.26 7.76
CA GLY A 303 10.79 23.29 7.44
C GLY A 303 10.26 24.69 7.07
N GLU A 304 11.14 25.69 6.94
CA GLU A 304 10.75 27.05 6.54
C GLU A 304 10.47 27.14 5.03
N ARG A 305 9.47 27.92 4.66
CA ARG A 305 9.09 28.14 3.26
C ARG A 305 10.21 28.84 2.48
N LYS A 306 10.51 28.32 1.30
CA LYS A 306 11.44 28.92 0.32
C LYS A 306 10.65 29.61 -0.79
N GLY A 307 10.29 30.87 -0.56
CA GLY A 307 9.57 31.71 -1.51
C GLY A 307 8.04 31.59 -1.41
N ASN A 308 7.36 32.02 -2.48
CA ASN A 308 5.90 32.00 -2.59
C ASN A 308 5.37 30.56 -2.82
N ALA A 309 4.05 30.40 -2.73
CA ALA A 309 3.40 29.14 -3.09
C ALA A 309 3.76 28.75 -4.54
N VAL A 310 4.16 27.49 -4.73
CA VAL A 310 4.43 26.92 -6.07
C VAL A 310 3.15 26.44 -6.75
N HIS A 311 2.08 26.26 -5.98
CA HIS A 311 0.74 25.92 -6.46
C HIS A 311 -0.32 26.46 -5.50
N SER A 312 -1.44 26.92 -6.04
CA SER A 312 -2.63 27.32 -5.27
C SER A 312 -3.88 26.89 -6.05
N ALA A 313 -4.81 26.24 -5.36
CA ALA A 313 -6.05 25.75 -5.96
C ALA A 313 -7.21 25.78 -4.97
N LYS A 314 -8.43 25.84 -5.51
CA LYS A 314 -9.67 25.59 -4.79
C LYS A 314 -10.41 24.44 -5.47
N THR A 315 -10.82 23.43 -4.71
CA THR A 315 -11.42 22.22 -5.27
C THR A 315 -12.85 22.47 -5.77
N GLY A 316 -13.18 21.85 -6.90
CA GLY A 316 -14.55 21.75 -7.41
C GLY A 316 -15.32 20.58 -6.79
N ALA A 317 -16.48 20.24 -7.37
CA ALA A 317 -17.29 19.10 -6.94
C ALA A 317 -16.58 17.74 -7.05
N ASP A 318 -15.57 17.65 -7.92
CA ASP A 318 -14.73 16.47 -8.11
C ASP A 318 -13.60 16.36 -7.08
N GLY A 319 -13.41 17.36 -6.21
CA GLY A 319 -12.40 17.37 -5.15
C GLY A 319 -10.96 17.45 -5.63
N ARG A 320 -10.70 17.62 -6.94
CA ARG A 320 -9.33 17.63 -7.47
C ARG A 320 -8.63 18.95 -7.15
N TRP A 321 -7.38 18.86 -6.69
CA TRP A 321 -6.59 20.05 -6.34
C TRP A 321 -5.42 20.33 -7.30
N GLY A 322 -4.98 19.34 -8.08
CA GLY A 322 -3.85 19.47 -9.00
C GLY A 322 -4.24 20.05 -10.36
N THR A 323 -3.30 20.14 -11.30
CA THR A 323 -1.94 19.59 -11.27
C THR A 323 -0.89 20.62 -10.84
N ALA A 324 -0.11 20.31 -9.80
CA ALA A 324 1.04 21.09 -9.37
C ALA A 324 2.32 20.60 -10.04
N GLN A 325 3.21 21.51 -10.47
CA GLN A 325 4.54 21.16 -10.98
C GLN A 325 5.60 21.44 -9.91
N VAL A 326 6.41 20.44 -9.58
CA VAL A 326 7.43 20.51 -8.54
C VAL A 326 8.74 19.87 -9.02
N ASP A 327 9.84 20.22 -8.36
CA ASP A 327 11.12 19.55 -8.55
C ASP A 327 11.18 18.25 -7.72
N PRO A 328 11.71 17.15 -8.27
CA PRO A 328 11.77 15.86 -7.58
C PRO A 328 12.56 15.85 -6.26
N ALA A 329 13.42 16.85 -6.02
CA ALA A 329 14.24 16.96 -4.83
C ALA A 329 13.68 17.91 -3.76
N TRP A 330 12.52 18.55 -3.98
CA TRP A 330 11.94 19.47 -3.02
C TRP A 330 11.17 18.75 -1.92
N SER A 331 11.48 19.06 -0.67
CA SER A 331 10.53 18.88 0.44
C SER A 331 9.42 19.91 0.33
N LEU A 332 8.19 19.49 0.62
CA LEU A 332 6.99 20.30 0.40
C LEU A 332 6.15 20.44 1.67
N GLU A 333 5.52 21.60 1.82
CA GLU A 333 4.39 21.83 2.74
C GLU A 333 3.11 21.99 1.91
N PHE A 334 2.10 21.17 2.19
CA PHE A 334 0.75 21.32 1.65
C PHE A 334 -0.11 21.96 2.75
N VAL A 335 -0.64 23.15 2.49
CA VAL A 335 -1.60 23.82 3.36
C VAL A 335 -3.00 23.51 2.85
N LEU A 336 -3.75 22.74 3.63
CA LEU A 336 -5.13 22.37 3.34
C LEU A 336 -6.06 23.10 4.30
N ALA A 337 -6.94 23.96 3.76
CA ALA A 337 -8.11 24.44 4.47
C ALA A 337 -9.36 23.78 3.88
N SER A 338 -10.04 22.98 4.68
CA SER A 338 -11.29 22.29 4.32
C SER A 338 -12.42 22.84 5.19
N PRO A 339 -13.67 22.94 4.68
CA PRO A 339 -14.82 23.28 5.51
C PRO A 339 -14.90 22.42 6.77
N ASP A 340 -15.23 23.05 7.90
CA ASP A 340 -15.46 22.41 9.21
C ASP A 340 -14.28 21.58 9.77
N ALA A 341 -13.06 21.83 9.28
CA ALA A 341 -11.85 21.14 9.70
C ALA A 341 -10.72 22.12 10.09
N PRO A 342 -9.74 21.70 10.93
CA PRO A 342 -8.55 22.51 11.18
C PRO A 342 -7.76 22.71 9.89
N THR A 343 -7.14 23.89 9.75
CA THR A 343 -6.16 24.11 8.67
C THR A 343 -4.99 23.18 8.92
N THR A 344 -4.71 22.31 7.96
CA THR A 344 -3.72 21.24 8.10
C THR A 344 -2.50 21.57 7.27
N HIS A 345 -1.34 21.63 7.92
CA HIS A 345 -0.05 21.84 7.29
C HIS A 345 0.66 20.49 7.17
N ILE A 346 0.63 19.88 5.98
CA ILE A 346 1.17 18.55 5.72
C ILE A 346 2.57 18.70 5.11
N TYR A 347 3.60 18.35 5.87
CA TYR A 347 4.99 18.31 5.43
C TYR A 347 5.30 16.92 4.87
N ARG A 348 5.91 16.88 3.68
CA ARG A 348 6.20 15.66 2.94
C ARG A 348 7.66 15.65 2.46
N SER A 349 8.25 14.47 2.52
CA SER A 349 9.48 14.14 1.81
C SER A 349 9.34 14.38 0.28
N PRO A 350 10.46 14.48 -0.46
CA PRO A 350 10.41 14.73 -1.90
C PRO A 350 9.66 13.66 -2.69
N PHE A 351 9.08 14.09 -3.81
CA PHE A 351 8.34 13.24 -4.74
C PHE A 351 9.22 12.98 -5.98
N PRO A 352 9.88 11.82 -6.09
CA PRO A 352 10.82 11.55 -7.18
C PRO A 352 10.11 11.39 -8.53
N ARG A 353 8.81 11.07 -8.54
CA ARG A 353 8.04 10.84 -9.77
C ARG A 353 6.67 11.48 -9.67
N SER A 354 6.09 11.77 -10.84
CA SER A 354 4.72 12.27 -10.95
C SER A 354 3.70 11.29 -10.33
N SER A 355 2.59 11.79 -9.83
CA SER A 355 1.54 10.96 -9.22
C SER A 355 0.19 11.67 -9.29
N ASP A 356 -0.84 10.93 -9.68
CA ASP A 356 -2.24 11.40 -9.69
C ASP A 356 -3.01 10.99 -8.43
N VAL A 357 -2.36 10.29 -7.50
CA VAL A 357 -2.93 9.76 -6.26
C VAL A 357 -2.28 10.39 -5.03
N VAL A 358 -2.01 11.70 -5.06
CA VAL A 358 -1.55 12.46 -3.89
C VAL A 358 -2.76 13.04 -3.18
N HIS A 359 -3.46 12.21 -2.43
CA HIS A 359 -4.69 12.61 -1.76
C HIS A 359 -4.41 13.37 -0.47
N LEU A 360 -5.23 14.38 -0.19
CA LEU A 360 -5.14 15.22 0.98
C LEU A 360 -6.42 15.05 1.81
N ARG A 361 -6.25 14.96 3.13
CA ARG A 361 -7.35 14.90 4.09
C ARG A 361 -6.95 15.74 5.28
N ALA A 362 -7.87 16.55 5.77
CA ALA A 362 -7.59 17.38 6.94
C ALA A 362 -7.27 16.50 8.15
N ALA A 363 -6.39 16.99 9.02
CA ALA A 363 -6.11 16.34 10.29
C ALA A 363 -7.40 16.21 11.11
N ARG A 364 -7.41 15.24 12.02
CA ARG A 364 -8.50 15.12 13.01
C ARG A 364 -8.67 16.45 13.77
N PRO A 365 -9.88 16.84 14.15
CA PRO A 365 -10.09 17.98 15.04
C PRO A 365 -9.31 17.85 16.35
N PHE A 366 -9.06 18.98 17.01
CA PHE A 366 -8.52 18.99 18.37
C PHE A 366 -9.44 18.23 19.32
N GLY A 367 -8.87 17.26 20.02
CA GLY A 367 -9.59 16.43 20.98
C GLY A 367 -9.34 16.85 22.42
N PRO A 368 -9.99 16.19 23.41
CA PRO A 368 -9.77 16.48 24.83
C PRO A 368 -8.31 16.44 25.25
N ALA A 369 -7.51 15.53 24.70
CA ALA A 369 -6.08 15.42 24.99
C ALA A 369 -5.24 16.59 24.47
N ASP A 370 -5.77 17.39 23.52
CA ASP A 370 -5.05 18.51 22.91
C ASP A 370 -5.43 19.86 23.53
N LYS A 371 -6.39 19.89 24.48
CA LYS A 371 -7.00 21.12 25.00
C LYS A 371 -6.01 22.13 25.58
N GLU A 372 -4.92 21.66 26.16
CA GLU A 372 -3.88 22.50 26.79
C GLU A 372 -2.65 22.70 25.89
N ALA A 373 -2.65 22.10 24.69
CA ALA A 373 -1.53 22.23 23.75
C ALA A 373 -1.59 23.58 23.04
N ALA A 374 -0.48 24.32 23.04
CA ALA A 374 -0.36 25.54 22.25
C ALA A 374 -0.04 25.26 20.78
N ALA A 375 0.51 24.08 20.47
CA ALA A 375 0.67 23.55 19.13
C ALA A 375 0.61 22.02 19.14
N VAL A 376 0.15 21.43 18.02
CA VAL A 376 0.05 19.98 17.83
C VAL A 376 0.76 19.58 16.55
N VAL A 377 1.66 18.62 16.66
CA VAL A 377 2.37 18.01 15.53
C VAL A 377 2.06 16.51 15.50
N ILE A 378 1.63 16.01 14.36
CA ILE A 378 1.31 14.60 14.15
C ILE A 378 2.33 14.01 13.18
N MET A 379 3.03 12.95 13.56
CA MET A 379 3.78 12.13 12.63
C MET A 379 2.82 11.06 12.11
N SER A 380 2.58 11.01 10.80
CA SER A 380 1.66 10.06 10.17
C SER A 380 2.42 9.08 9.28
N ARG A 381 2.07 7.79 9.37
CA ARG A 381 2.62 6.70 8.57
C ARG A 381 1.50 5.99 7.79
N PRO A 382 1.06 6.51 6.63
CA PRO A 382 -0.07 5.92 5.89
C PRO A 382 0.17 4.46 5.45
N ARG A 383 1.43 4.09 5.17
CA ARG A 383 1.82 2.80 4.57
C ARG A 383 2.35 1.77 5.56
N GLY A 384 2.14 1.99 6.86
CA GLY A 384 2.67 1.13 7.91
C GLY A 384 2.16 1.50 9.30
N TYR A 385 2.62 0.78 10.31
CA TYR A 385 2.40 1.09 11.72
C TYR A 385 3.74 1.26 12.45
N PHE A 386 3.78 2.06 13.51
CA PHE A 386 4.97 2.22 14.35
C PHE A 386 5.13 1.01 15.28
N GLY A 387 6.29 0.37 15.26
CA GLY A 387 6.60 -0.81 16.06
C GLY A 387 7.88 -0.66 16.88
N LEU A 388 7.78 -0.44 18.19
CA LEU A 388 8.96 -0.44 19.07
C LEU A 388 9.27 -1.87 19.58
N PRO A 389 10.55 -2.27 19.74
CA PRO A 389 11.78 -1.54 19.39
C PRO A 389 12.26 -1.84 17.96
N ARG A 390 11.42 -2.42 17.09
CA ARG A 390 11.78 -2.78 15.71
C ARG A 390 12.18 -1.54 14.90
N ASP A 391 11.43 -0.47 15.08
CA ASP A 391 11.56 0.78 14.34
C ASP A 391 12.21 1.87 15.21
N VAL A 392 12.89 2.81 14.56
CA VAL A 392 13.28 4.09 15.16
C VAL A 392 12.14 5.06 14.91
N VAL A 393 11.47 5.54 15.96
CA VAL A 393 10.35 6.50 15.88
C VAL A 393 10.60 7.65 16.82
N LEU A 394 10.90 8.84 16.30
CA LEU A 394 11.39 9.96 17.11
C LEU A 394 10.74 11.29 16.77
N PHE A 395 10.41 12.06 17.82
CA PHE A 395 10.27 13.50 17.75
C PHE A 395 11.48 14.15 18.42
N ASP A 396 12.22 14.99 17.70
CA ASP A 396 13.40 15.70 18.21
C ASP A 396 14.39 14.77 18.94
N GLY A 397 14.61 13.57 18.39
CA GLY A 397 15.50 12.57 18.96
C GLY A 397 14.93 11.78 20.14
N LYS A 398 13.63 11.91 20.46
CA LYS A 398 12.97 11.22 21.58
C LYS A 398 11.82 10.35 21.10
N GLU A 399 11.70 9.15 21.67
CA GLU A 399 10.57 8.26 21.39
C GLU A 399 9.24 8.85 21.90
N PRO A 400 8.17 8.78 21.08
CA PRO A 400 6.85 9.26 21.49
C PRO A 400 6.20 8.31 22.50
N ALA A 401 5.52 8.87 23.50
CA ALA A 401 4.89 8.10 24.58
C ALA A 401 3.63 7.32 24.15
N ASP A 402 3.02 7.69 23.02
CA ASP A 402 1.80 7.08 22.51
C ASP A 402 2.05 5.85 21.61
N VAL A 403 3.29 5.61 21.16
CA VAL A 403 3.66 4.37 20.45
C VAL A 403 4.02 3.29 21.47
N LYS A 404 3.42 2.11 21.33
CA LYS A 404 3.63 0.99 22.26
C LYS A 404 4.58 -0.08 21.70
N PRO A 405 5.39 -0.72 22.55
CA PRO A 405 6.18 -1.87 22.13
C PRO A 405 5.33 -3.10 21.76
N GLY A 406 5.85 -3.93 20.86
CA GLY A 406 5.23 -5.20 20.45
C GLY A 406 4.65 -5.15 19.04
N VAL A 407 3.51 -5.80 18.83
CA VAL A 407 2.85 -5.84 17.51
C VAL A 407 2.41 -4.42 17.12
N PRO A 408 2.85 -3.90 15.95
CA PRO A 408 2.59 -2.51 15.56
C PRO A 408 1.10 -2.22 15.34
N THR A 409 0.58 -1.17 15.98
CA THR A 409 -0.84 -0.78 15.91
C THR A 409 -1.11 0.62 15.38
N ASP A 410 -0.19 1.54 15.62
CA ASP A 410 -0.41 2.97 15.51
C ASP A 410 0.16 3.52 14.21
N ALA A 411 -0.69 4.13 13.37
CA ALA A 411 -0.27 4.80 12.13
C ALA A 411 0.00 6.29 12.33
N ALA A 412 -0.09 6.77 13.57
CA ALA A 412 0.17 8.16 13.92
C ALA A 412 0.73 8.26 15.34
N ALA A 413 1.63 9.21 15.56
CA ALA A 413 2.13 9.61 16.86
C ALA A 413 1.93 11.13 17.01
N THR A 414 1.52 11.59 18.19
CA THR A 414 1.15 13.00 18.44
C THR A 414 2.07 13.65 19.46
N LEU A 415 2.76 14.71 19.05
CA LEU A 415 3.47 15.61 19.94
C LEU A 415 2.60 16.85 20.25
N ARG A 416 2.49 17.16 21.54
CA ARG A 416 1.80 18.34 22.07
C ARG A 416 2.81 19.26 22.69
N LEU A 417 2.76 20.53 22.32
CA LEU A 417 3.78 21.51 22.69
C LEU A 417 3.20 22.61 23.58
N SER A 418 4.03 23.11 24.48
CA SER A 418 3.69 24.23 25.35
C SER A 418 3.69 25.57 24.59
N ALA A 419 3.18 26.63 25.22
CA ALA A 419 3.20 27.98 24.62
C ALA A 419 4.62 28.50 24.32
N ALA A 420 5.61 28.11 25.12
CA ALA A 420 7.00 28.47 24.90
C ALA A 420 7.63 27.79 23.67
N GLU A 421 7.02 26.71 23.20
CA GLU A 421 7.49 25.91 22.07
C GLU A 421 6.67 26.12 20.80
N ALA A 422 5.52 26.80 20.87
CA ALA A 422 4.71 27.09 19.70
C ALA A 422 5.50 27.89 18.65
N GLY A 423 5.37 27.50 17.38
CA GLY A 423 6.07 28.12 16.26
C GLY A 423 7.44 27.52 15.95
N ARG A 424 8.02 26.69 16.83
CA ARG A 424 9.32 26.04 16.60
C ARG A 424 9.23 24.92 15.56
N ASN A 425 10.38 24.49 15.08
CA ASN A 425 10.50 23.33 14.19
C ASN A 425 10.57 22.04 15.00
N VAL A 426 9.95 20.98 14.49
CA VAL A 426 9.92 19.64 15.08
C VAL A 426 10.45 18.65 14.05
N VAL A 427 11.45 17.87 14.44
CA VAL A 427 11.99 16.78 13.61
C VAL A 427 11.19 15.52 13.88
N ALA A 428 10.44 15.05 12.89
CA ALA A 428 9.78 13.75 12.89
C ALA A 428 10.65 12.74 12.13
N GLN A 429 11.02 11.62 12.76
CA GLN A 429 11.86 10.59 12.15
C GLN A 429 11.25 9.21 12.29
N PHE A 430 11.23 8.47 11.19
CA PHE A 430 10.93 7.05 11.13
C PHE A 430 12.02 6.32 10.34
N GLY A 431 12.82 5.49 11.02
CA GLY A 431 13.98 4.86 10.41
C GLY A 431 14.92 5.90 9.79
N GLU A 432 15.10 5.82 8.47
CA GLU A 432 15.91 6.77 7.69
C GLU A 432 15.12 7.97 7.14
N GLU A 433 13.79 7.93 7.15
CA GLU A 433 12.96 9.05 6.69
C GLU A 433 12.85 10.11 7.80
N ARG A 434 13.20 11.35 7.44
CA ARG A 434 13.18 12.51 8.33
C ARG A 434 12.41 13.66 7.68
N ILE A 435 11.43 14.20 8.40
CA ILE A 435 10.61 15.35 7.98
C ILE A 435 10.66 16.41 9.08
N VAL A 436 10.99 17.64 8.72
CA VAL A 436 10.96 18.79 9.64
C VAL A 436 9.67 19.58 9.40
N ALA A 437 8.85 19.70 10.44
CA ALA A 437 7.57 20.40 10.41
C ALA A 437 7.59 21.60 11.37
N ARG A 438 7.04 22.74 10.95
CA ARG A 438 6.79 23.86 11.87
C ARG A 438 5.56 23.59 12.71
N ALA A 439 5.66 23.80 14.02
CA ALA A 439 4.57 23.67 14.97
C ALA A 439 3.66 24.91 14.92
N TRP A 440 2.51 24.81 14.25
CA TRP A 440 1.58 25.93 14.10
C TRP A 440 0.71 26.16 15.35
N PRO A 441 0.34 27.42 15.67
CA PRO A 441 -0.47 27.72 16.85
C PRO A 441 -1.86 27.07 16.80
N ALA A 442 -2.21 26.32 17.84
CA ALA A 442 -3.52 25.71 18.00
C ALA A 442 -4.64 26.76 18.14
N SER A 443 -4.31 27.95 18.69
CA SER A 443 -5.23 29.09 18.78
C SER A 443 -5.72 29.61 17.42
N GLU A 444 -5.00 29.30 16.34
CA GLU A 444 -5.38 29.62 14.96
C GLU A 444 -6.13 28.45 14.27
N ASN A 445 -6.49 27.42 15.02
CA ASN A 445 -7.09 26.18 14.51
C ASN A 445 -6.21 25.48 13.44
N ARG A 446 -4.89 25.44 13.69
CA ARG A 446 -3.89 24.86 12.78
C ARG A 446 -3.19 23.64 13.38
N ILE A 447 -3.04 22.59 12.58
CA ILE A 447 -2.32 21.36 12.95
C ILE A 447 -1.22 21.10 11.93
N ALA A 448 -0.03 20.73 12.41
CA ALA A 448 1.04 20.25 11.56
C ALA A 448 1.02 18.72 11.47
N VAL A 449 1.24 18.19 10.28
CA VAL A 449 1.37 16.75 10.02
C VAL A 449 2.69 16.51 9.27
N ALA A 450 3.61 15.76 9.86
CA ALA A 450 4.75 15.19 9.15
C ALA A 450 4.31 13.83 8.59
N GLU A 451 3.97 13.75 7.31
CA GLU A 451 3.44 12.53 6.69
C GLU A 451 4.53 11.78 5.91
N LEU A 452 4.88 10.60 6.45
CA LEU A 452 5.91 9.71 5.93
C LEU A 452 5.49 9.09 4.60
N THR A 453 6.47 8.92 3.72
CA THR A 453 6.25 8.41 2.37
C THR A 453 6.91 7.06 2.12
N TYR A 454 8.09 6.78 2.68
CA TYR A 454 9.00 5.73 2.18
C TYR A 454 8.99 4.40 2.93
#